data_AF-A0A2T5GE28-F1
#
_entry.id   AF-A0A2T5GE28-F1
#
_cell.length_a   1.000
_cell.length_b   1.000
_cell.length_c   1.000
_cell.angle_alpha   90.00
_cell.angle_beta   90.00
_cell.angle_gamma   90.00
#
_symmetry.space_group_name_H-M   'P 1'
#
loop_
_entity.id
_entity.type
_entity.pdbx_description
1 polymer ?
#
loop_
_entity_poly.entity_id
_entity_poly.type
_entity_poly.pdbx_seq_one_letter_code
_entity_poly.pdbx_strand_id
1 'polypeptide(L)'
;MIAIQEVGPRDGLQNEPVRLSTAEKIAFIERLAATGLRRIEAVSFVHPERVPQMADAEAVWAGFRRASGVTYAGLVLNRRGFERARTAGVEEIHFAFGVTETFNRKNQGAAPEASFRQFAATPATPAWPTSTPPSRRAQPSSMRRSAAWAAAPLRRMRPATSPRKISSTCGKAWACRPASTSTPSSGSPAGLRAKSAAGWKGW
;
A
#
# COMPACT_ATOMS: atom_id res chain seq x y z
N MET A 1 12.13 -17.36 9.20
CA MET A 1 10.91 -16.75 9.77
C MET A 1 10.07 -16.17 8.65
N ILE A 2 8.79 -16.52 8.56
CA ILE A 2 7.85 -16.00 7.56
C ILE A 2 7.06 -14.85 8.19
N ALA A 3 6.86 -13.76 7.44
CA ALA A 3 6.01 -12.65 7.84
C ALA A 3 4.78 -12.59 6.92
N ILE A 4 3.59 -12.52 7.51
CA ILE A 4 2.32 -12.44 6.78
C ILE A 4 1.85 -10.97 6.80
N GLN A 5 1.50 -10.46 5.62
CA GLN A 5 0.78 -9.19 5.45
C GLN A 5 -0.65 -9.54 5.04
N GLU A 6 -1.61 -9.23 5.90
CA GLU A 6 -3.01 -9.38 5.54
C GLU A 6 -3.45 -8.20 4.68
N VAL A 7 -4.09 -8.49 3.54
CA VAL A 7 -4.55 -7.49 2.57
C VAL A 7 -6.04 -7.64 2.26
N GLY A 8 -6.73 -8.60 2.87
CA GLY A 8 -8.15 -8.89 2.72
C GLY A 8 -9.06 -7.66 2.91
N PRO A 9 -8.88 -6.83 3.96
CA PRO A 9 -9.69 -5.62 4.14
C PRO A 9 -9.56 -4.60 3.00
N ARG A 10 -8.46 -4.65 2.24
CA ARG A 10 -8.18 -3.74 1.13
C ARG A 10 -8.35 -4.43 -0.22
N ASP A 11 -7.41 -5.30 -0.59
CA ASP A 11 -7.35 -5.99 -1.89
C ASP A 11 -8.48 -7.00 -2.04
N GLY A 12 -8.82 -7.71 -0.95
CA GLY A 12 -9.94 -8.66 -0.96
C GLY A 12 -11.25 -7.93 -1.23
N LEU A 13 -11.64 -7.02 -0.33
CA LEU A 13 -12.91 -6.29 -0.44
C LEU A 13 -13.03 -5.46 -1.71
N GLN A 14 -11.93 -4.97 -2.28
CA GLN A 14 -11.96 -4.22 -3.55
C GLN A 14 -12.42 -5.08 -4.74
N ASN A 15 -12.20 -6.39 -4.69
CA ASN A 15 -12.57 -7.32 -5.75
C ASN A 15 -13.91 -8.04 -5.49
N GLU A 16 -14.55 -7.80 -4.34
CA GLU A 16 -15.83 -8.41 -4.01
C GLU A 16 -17.02 -7.64 -4.61
N PRO A 17 -18.05 -8.36 -5.09
CA PRO A 17 -19.25 -7.74 -5.64
C PRO A 17 -20.11 -7.10 -4.53
N VAL A 18 -20.08 -7.68 -3.33
CA VAL A 18 -20.85 -7.20 -2.17
C VAL A 18 -20.10 -6.05 -1.50
N ARG A 19 -20.80 -4.94 -1.30
CA ARG A 19 -20.27 -3.80 -0.54
C ARG A 19 -20.62 -3.95 0.92
N LEU A 20 -19.61 -4.15 1.75
CA LEU A 20 -19.75 -4.08 3.20
C LEU A 20 -19.97 -2.63 3.65
N SER A 21 -20.80 -2.47 4.68
CA SER A 21 -20.91 -1.22 5.43
C SER A 21 -19.61 -0.90 6.16
N THR A 22 -19.42 0.37 6.54
CA THR A 22 -18.26 0.81 7.34
C THR A 22 -18.13 0.02 8.64
N ALA A 23 -19.24 -0.27 9.32
CA ALA A 23 -19.26 -1.03 10.56
C ALA A 23 -18.78 -2.48 10.36
N GLU A 24 -19.20 -3.12 9.27
CA GLU A 24 -18.75 -4.48 8.93
C GLU A 24 -17.26 -4.52 8.58
N LYS A 25 -16.74 -3.51 7.86
CA LYS A 25 -15.30 -3.40 7.58
C LYS A 25 -14.49 -3.23 8.86
N ILE A 26 -14.95 -2.39 9.78
CA ILE A 26 -14.33 -2.20 11.10
C ILE A 26 -14.30 -3.53 11.85
N ALA A 27 -15.44 -4.19 11.97
CA ALA A 27 -15.54 -5.48 12.66
C ALA A 27 -14.63 -6.54 12.01
N PHE A 28 -14.50 -6.54 10.69
CA PHE A 28 -13.61 -7.44 9.97
C PHE A 28 -12.14 -7.20 10.31
N ILE A 29 -11.69 -5.94 10.29
CA ILE A 29 -10.31 -5.55 10.66
C ILE A 29 -9.99 -5.93 12.11
N GLU A 30 -10.91 -5.68 13.04
CA GLU A 30 -10.72 -6.01 14.45
C GLU A 30 -10.62 -7.53 14.68
N ARG A 31 -11.48 -8.32 14.01
CA ARG A 31 -11.41 -9.79 14.06
C ARG A 31 -10.08 -10.31 13.50
N LEU A 32 -9.60 -9.75 12.40
CA LEU A 32 -8.29 -10.11 11.84
C LEU A 32 -7.16 -9.79 12.82
N ALA A 33 -7.21 -8.63 13.47
CA ALA A 33 -6.20 -8.23 14.46
C ALA A 33 -6.17 -9.18 15.68
N ALA A 34 -7.28 -9.81 16.02
CA ALA A 34 -7.37 -10.79 17.11
C ALA A 34 -6.77 -12.17 16.77
N THR A 35 -6.42 -12.45 15.50
CA THR A 35 -5.88 -13.76 15.09
C THR A 35 -4.39 -13.94 15.36
N GLY A 36 -3.70 -12.89 15.82
CA GLY A 36 -2.24 -12.88 15.99
C GLY A 36 -1.45 -12.36 14.78
N LEU A 37 -2.15 -11.92 13.73
CA LEU A 37 -1.54 -11.19 12.61
C LEU A 37 -0.83 -9.93 13.10
N ARG A 38 0.35 -9.66 12.53
CA ARG A 38 1.18 -8.51 12.94
C ARG A 38 1.10 -7.33 11.99
N ARG A 39 0.62 -7.53 10.76
CA ARG A 39 0.50 -6.46 9.76
C ARG A 39 -0.77 -6.64 8.93
N ILE A 40 -1.55 -5.57 8.84
CA ILE A 40 -2.83 -5.53 8.15
C ILE A 40 -2.87 -4.27 7.28
N GLU A 41 -3.12 -4.44 5.98
CA GLU A 41 -3.47 -3.32 5.11
C GLU A 41 -4.98 -3.09 5.18
N ALA A 42 -5.37 -2.07 5.96
CA ALA A 42 -6.74 -1.88 6.42
C ALA A 42 -7.61 -1.11 5.42
N VAL A 43 -7.02 -0.13 4.71
CA VAL A 43 -7.77 0.83 3.89
C VAL A 43 -7.03 1.20 2.61
N SER A 44 -7.74 1.79 1.65
CA SER A 44 -7.13 2.40 0.46
C SER A 44 -7.71 3.78 0.18
N PHE A 45 -6.84 4.77 0.00
CA PHE A 45 -7.21 6.15 -0.36
C PHE A 45 -7.23 6.35 -1.87
N VAL A 46 -7.95 5.46 -2.56
CA VAL A 46 -8.22 5.51 -4.00
C VAL A 46 -9.40 6.43 -4.31
N HIS A 47 -9.63 6.70 -5.59
CA HIS A 47 -10.74 7.54 -6.01
C HIS A 47 -12.08 6.87 -5.68
N PRO A 48 -12.94 7.47 -4.85
CA PRO A 48 -14.16 6.83 -4.33
C PRO A 48 -15.12 6.42 -5.45
N GLU A 49 -15.21 7.19 -6.53
CA GLU A 49 -16.06 6.82 -7.68
C GLU A 49 -15.50 5.66 -8.51
N ARG A 50 -14.17 5.49 -8.54
CA ARG A 50 -13.53 4.40 -9.31
C ARG A 50 -13.50 3.10 -8.53
N VAL A 51 -13.41 3.20 -7.20
CA VAL A 51 -13.41 2.06 -6.28
C VAL A 51 -14.38 2.35 -5.13
N PRO A 52 -15.70 2.22 -5.37
CA PRO A 52 -16.72 2.53 -4.36
C PRO A 52 -16.60 1.70 -3.08
N GLN A 53 -16.01 0.51 -3.17
CA GLN A 53 -15.73 -0.36 -2.03
C GLN A 53 -14.83 0.32 -0.98
N MET A 54 -13.98 1.27 -1.41
CA MET A 54 -13.00 1.97 -0.56
C MET A 54 -13.36 3.44 -0.35
N ALA A 55 -14.60 3.85 -0.64
CA ALA A 55 -15.01 5.24 -0.56
C ALA A 55 -15.02 5.80 0.88
N ASP A 56 -15.19 4.94 1.87
CA ASP A 56 -15.30 5.23 3.31
C ASP A 56 -13.99 5.02 4.08
N ALA A 57 -12.84 5.05 3.40
CA ALA A 57 -11.52 4.79 3.99
C ALA A 57 -11.24 5.60 5.25
N GLU A 58 -11.59 6.89 5.28
CA GLU A 58 -11.43 7.77 6.43
C GLU A 58 -12.27 7.32 7.63
N ALA A 59 -13.53 6.95 7.40
CA ALA A 59 -14.44 6.50 8.44
C ALA A 59 -14.02 5.14 9.00
N VAL A 60 -13.60 4.21 8.13
CA VAL A 60 -13.03 2.93 8.55
C VAL A 60 -11.78 3.15 9.39
N TRP A 61 -10.84 3.99 8.92
CA TRP A 61 -9.60 4.26 9.64
C TRP A 61 -9.83 4.89 11.02
N ALA A 62 -10.80 5.79 11.14
CA ALA A 62 -11.15 6.38 12.42
C ALA A 62 -11.79 5.35 13.37
N GLY A 63 -12.62 4.43 12.85
CA GLY A 63 -13.56 3.65 13.65
C GLY A 63 -13.05 2.37 14.30
N PHE A 64 -11.98 1.73 13.80
CA PHE A 64 -11.50 0.47 14.41
C PHE A 64 -10.55 0.69 15.60
N ARG A 65 -10.60 -0.21 16.57
CA ARG A 65 -9.68 -0.25 17.71
C ARG A 65 -8.36 -0.90 17.31
N ARG A 66 -7.26 -0.18 17.50
CA ARG A 66 -5.91 -0.66 17.18
C ARG A 66 -5.50 -1.70 18.22
N ALA A 67 -5.19 -2.92 17.77
CA ALA A 67 -4.63 -3.96 18.64
C ALA A 67 -3.14 -3.72 18.89
N SER A 68 -2.69 -3.98 20.12
CA SER A 68 -1.27 -3.83 20.48
C SER A 68 -0.40 -4.80 19.69
N GLY A 69 0.71 -4.29 19.14
CA GLY A 69 1.67 -5.09 18.39
C GLY A 69 1.28 -5.38 16.92
N VAL A 70 0.14 -4.87 16.45
CA VAL A 70 -0.29 -4.93 15.05
C VAL A 70 0.01 -3.60 14.37
N THR A 71 0.56 -3.66 13.16
CA THR A 71 0.76 -2.47 12.33
C THR A 71 -0.30 -2.41 11.24
N TYR A 72 -0.93 -1.25 11.12
CA TYR A 72 -2.00 -1.00 10.14
C TYR A 72 -1.50 -0.08 9.05
N ALA A 73 -1.74 -0.45 7.80
CA ALA A 73 -1.32 0.32 6.64
C ALA A 73 -2.50 0.78 5.77
N GLY A 74 -2.31 1.91 5.08
CA GLY A 74 -3.21 2.41 4.05
C GLY A 74 -2.54 2.44 2.67
N LEU A 75 -3.24 1.96 1.64
CA LEU A 75 -2.77 2.00 0.26
C LEU A 75 -3.02 3.38 -0.38
N VAL A 76 -2.01 3.94 -1.04
CA VAL A 76 -2.09 5.17 -1.83
C VAL A 76 -1.52 4.96 -3.23
N LEU A 77 -2.13 5.57 -4.25
CA LEU A 77 -1.70 5.46 -5.65
C LEU A 77 -1.12 6.76 -6.21
N ASN A 78 -1.36 7.90 -5.55
CA ASN A 78 -0.97 9.22 -6.01
C ASN A 78 -0.96 10.21 -4.83
N ARG A 79 -0.55 11.46 -5.09
CA ARG A 79 -0.46 12.52 -4.08
C ARG A 79 -1.80 12.86 -3.43
N ARG A 80 -2.92 12.83 -4.16
CA ARG A 80 -4.25 13.12 -3.59
C ARG A 80 -4.64 12.07 -2.55
N GLY A 81 -4.39 10.79 -2.84
CA GLY A 81 -4.57 9.70 -1.88
C GLY A 81 -3.63 9.81 -0.69
N PHE A 82 -2.37 10.21 -0.92
CA PHE A 82 -1.41 10.46 0.16
C PHE A 82 -1.85 11.58 1.10
N GLU A 83 -2.31 12.73 0.59
CA GLU A 83 -2.79 13.82 1.46
C GLU A 83 -4.00 13.38 2.29
N ARG A 84 -4.95 12.63 1.70
CA ARG A 84 -6.08 12.05 2.46
C ARG A 84 -5.60 11.13 3.58
N ALA A 85 -4.68 10.21 3.27
CA ALA A 85 -4.09 9.31 4.25
C ALA A 85 -3.37 10.06 5.37
N ARG A 86 -2.63 11.12 5.01
CA ARG A 86 -1.92 11.99 5.97
C ARG A 86 -2.91 12.72 6.89
N THR A 87 -3.95 13.33 6.33
CA THR A 87 -5.00 14.01 7.09
C THR A 87 -5.76 13.05 8.01
N ALA A 88 -6.00 11.81 7.57
CA ALA A 88 -6.63 10.77 8.38
C ALA A 88 -5.71 10.22 9.50
N GLY A 89 -4.43 10.61 9.54
CA GLY A 89 -3.48 10.13 10.55
C GLY A 89 -3.04 8.68 10.33
N VAL A 90 -2.86 8.26 9.08
CA VAL A 90 -2.39 6.91 8.75
C VAL A 90 -0.91 6.75 9.07
N GLU A 91 -0.58 5.75 9.89
CA GLU A 91 0.78 5.56 10.43
C GLU A 91 1.73 4.87 9.44
N GLU A 92 1.23 3.91 8.65
CA GLU A 92 2.00 3.23 7.61
C GLU A 92 1.32 3.37 6.25
N ILE A 93 2.07 3.82 5.25
CA ILE A 93 1.56 4.03 3.91
C ILE A 93 2.20 3.04 2.96
N HIS A 94 1.37 2.36 2.18
CA HIS A 94 1.79 1.54 1.07
C HIS A 94 1.57 2.31 -0.23
N PHE A 95 2.65 2.65 -0.92
CA PHE A 95 2.55 3.30 -2.23
C PHE A 95 2.56 2.23 -3.31
N ALA A 96 1.56 2.21 -4.20
CA ALA A 96 1.57 1.31 -5.34
C ALA A 96 1.61 2.07 -6.66
N PHE A 97 2.32 1.52 -7.65
CA PHE A 97 2.26 1.99 -9.03
C PHE A 97 2.51 0.89 -10.06
N GLY A 98 1.97 1.13 -11.25
CA GLY A 98 2.13 0.30 -12.43
C GLY A 98 3.50 0.50 -13.07
N VAL A 99 4.20 -0.58 -13.43
CA VAL A 99 5.51 -0.49 -14.13
C VAL A 99 5.42 -0.52 -15.66
N THR A 100 4.21 -0.72 -16.20
CA THR A 100 3.94 -0.66 -17.65
C THR A 100 3.08 0.55 -17.98
N GLU A 101 3.32 1.15 -19.14
CA GLU A 101 2.69 2.39 -19.58
C GLU A 101 1.15 2.29 -19.55
N THR A 102 0.62 1.29 -20.27
CA THR A 102 -0.83 1.08 -20.41
C THR A 102 -1.51 0.82 -19.07
N PHE A 103 -0.89 0.01 -18.20
CA PHE A 103 -1.48 -0.32 -16.91
C PHE A 103 -1.48 0.88 -15.97
N ASN A 104 -0.36 1.60 -15.89
CA ASN A 104 -0.26 2.73 -14.98
C ASN A 104 -1.15 3.89 -15.43
N ARG A 105 -1.29 4.13 -16.75
CA ARG A 105 -2.25 5.12 -17.25
C ARG A 105 -3.69 4.75 -16.94
N LYS A 106 -4.09 3.49 -17.13
CA LYS A 106 -5.46 3.04 -16.81
C LYS A 106 -5.78 3.15 -15.33
N ASN A 107 -4.84 2.77 -14.46
CA ASN A 107 -5.09 2.71 -13.01
C ASN A 107 -4.85 4.05 -12.30
N GLN A 108 -3.86 4.82 -12.74
CA GLN A 108 -3.39 6.03 -12.05
C GLN A 108 -3.47 7.31 -12.88
N GLY A 109 -3.76 7.21 -14.18
CA GLY A 109 -3.82 8.36 -15.08
C GLY A 109 -2.46 8.91 -15.50
N ALA A 110 -1.35 8.24 -15.19
CA ALA A 110 0.00 8.75 -15.42
C ALA A 110 0.94 7.68 -15.99
N ALA A 111 2.03 8.11 -16.62
CA ALA A 111 3.14 7.22 -16.98
C ALA A 111 3.85 6.70 -15.71
N PRO A 112 4.42 5.47 -15.71
CA PRO A 112 5.15 4.90 -14.57
C PRO A 112 6.20 5.84 -14.00
N GLU A 113 7.00 6.50 -14.85
CA GLU A 113 8.03 7.46 -14.44
C GLU A 113 7.46 8.67 -13.71
N ALA A 114 6.26 9.11 -14.09
CA ALA A 114 5.60 10.24 -13.46
C ALA A 114 5.06 9.84 -12.07
N SER A 115 4.41 8.67 -11.95
CA SER A 115 3.99 8.13 -10.65
C SER A 115 5.18 7.89 -9.73
N PHE A 116 6.29 7.38 -10.27
CA PHE A 116 7.51 7.16 -9.51
C PHE A 116 8.16 8.47 -9.04
N ARG A 117 8.19 9.51 -9.89
CA ARG A 117 8.66 10.84 -9.47
C ARG A 117 7.78 11.42 -8.37
N GLN A 118 6.47 11.26 -8.47
CA GLN A 118 5.53 11.69 -7.44
C GLN A 118 5.78 10.96 -6.11
N PHE A 119 6.01 9.64 -6.17
CA PHE A 119 6.42 8.86 -5.00
C PHE A 119 7.73 9.38 -4.40
N ALA A 120 8.78 9.53 -5.21
CA ALA A 120 10.09 9.99 -4.75
C ALA A 120 10.07 11.40 -4.14
N ALA A 121 9.18 12.27 -4.61
CA ALA A 121 8.96 13.61 -4.07
C ALA A 121 8.07 13.64 -2.82
N THR A 122 7.43 12.52 -2.48
CA THR A 122 6.62 12.43 -1.26
C THR A 122 7.56 12.30 -0.06
N PRO A 123 7.43 13.13 0.98
CA PRO A 123 8.31 13.07 2.14
C PRO A 123 8.17 11.73 2.87
N ALA A 124 9.29 11.07 3.15
CA ALA A 124 9.36 9.77 3.83
C ALA A 124 8.82 9.80 5.27
N THR A 125 8.74 11.00 5.85
CA THR A 125 8.16 11.27 7.15
C THR A 125 7.19 12.44 6.99
N PRO A 126 5.88 12.25 7.16
CA PRO A 126 4.98 13.37 7.32
C PRO A 126 5.36 14.11 8.61
N ALA A 127 5.65 15.40 8.52
CA ALA A 127 5.41 16.28 9.66
C ALA A 127 3.88 16.40 9.77
N TRP A 128 3.26 15.57 10.60
CA TRP A 128 1.83 15.74 10.89
C TRP A 128 1.67 17.07 11.64
N PRO A 129 0.76 17.96 11.22
CA PRO A 129 0.41 19.11 12.03
C PRO A 129 -0.20 18.58 13.32
N THR A 130 0.56 18.63 14.42
CA THR A 130 0.08 18.32 15.76
C THR A 130 -0.93 19.40 16.16
N SER A 131 -2.22 19.16 15.93
CA SER A 131 -3.29 20.04 16.44
C SER A 131 -3.81 19.63 17.83
N THR A 132 -3.28 18.56 18.43
CA THR A 132 -3.68 18.10 19.77
C THR A 132 -2.46 17.56 20.53
N PRO A 133 -2.14 18.08 21.74
CA PRO A 133 -1.07 17.48 22.55
C PRO A 133 -1.56 16.12 23.06
N PRO A 134 -0.86 15.00 22.76
CA PRO A 134 -1.31 13.70 23.20
C PRO A 134 -1.05 13.53 24.71
N SER A 135 -2.02 12.96 25.41
CA SER A 135 -1.89 12.55 26.82
C SER A 135 -0.66 11.64 27.01
N ARG A 136 0.05 11.84 28.11
CA ARG A 136 1.37 11.30 28.50
C ARG A 136 1.57 9.76 28.55
N ARG A 137 0.72 8.94 27.91
CA ARG A 137 0.92 7.49 27.82
C ARG A 137 1.46 7.09 26.44
N ALA A 138 2.79 6.88 26.42
CA ALA A 138 3.55 6.06 25.48
C ALA A 138 3.27 6.27 23.98
N GLN A 139 3.93 7.28 23.38
CA GLN A 139 4.20 7.24 21.96
C GLN A 139 5.39 6.30 21.68
N PRO A 140 5.28 5.29 20.80
CA PRO A 140 6.45 4.79 20.11
C PRO A 140 6.88 5.85 19.08
N SER A 141 7.92 6.60 19.41
CA SER A 141 8.59 7.54 18.51
C SER A 141 9.24 6.80 17.34
N SER A 142 8.52 6.63 16.24
CA SER A 142 9.02 6.54 14.85
C SER A 142 7.94 5.92 13.98
N MET A 143 7.52 6.66 12.96
CA MET A 143 6.84 6.08 11.80
C MET A 143 7.68 4.91 11.29
N ARG A 144 7.08 3.72 11.17
CA ARG A 144 7.78 2.52 10.71
C ARG A 144 7.43 2.25 9.25
N ARG A 145 8.46 2.41 8.40
CA ARG A 145 8.70 1.71 7.13
C ARG A 145 7.50 1.57 6.21
N SER A 146 7.28 2.58 5.40
CA SER A 146 6.35 2.55 4.29
C SER A 146 6.85 1.61 3.17
N ALA A 147 5.98 0.75 2.64
CA ALA A 147 6.31 -0.22 1.59
C ALA A 147 5.91 0.32 0.20
N ALA A 148 6.79 0.15 -0.78
CA ALA A 148 6.48 0.43 -2.19
C ALA A 148 6.13 -0.88 -2.90
N TRP A 149 4.94 -0.93 -3.49
CA TRP A 149 4.41 -2.06 -4.24
C TRP A 149 4.47 -1.75 -5.73
N ALA A 150 5.28 -2.51 -6.47
CA ALA A 150 5.30 -2.43 -7.92
C ALA A 150 4.32 -3.48 -8.49
N ALA A 151 3.29 -3.04 -9.20
CA ALA A 151 2.33 -3.90 -9.88
C ALA A 151 2.55 -3.88 -11.40
N ALA A 152 2.47 -5.04 -12.06
CA ALA A 152 2.58 -5.14 -13.51
C ALA A 152 1.61 -6.21 -14.05
N PRO A 153 0.85 -5.97 -15.13
CA PRO A 153 0.26 -7.05 -15.90
C PRO A 153 1.36 -7.77 -16.66
N LEU A 154 1.35 -9.10 -16.63
CA LEU A 154 2.44 -9.96 -17.08
C LEU A 154 2.50 -10.18 -18.60
N ARG A 155 1.62 -9.56 -19.40
CA ARG A 155 1.58 -9.83 -20.84
C ARG A 155 2.55 -8.90 -21.59
N ARG A 156 3.70 -9.45 -22.01
CA ARG A 156 4.66 -8.92 -23.03
C ARG A 156 4.70 -7.39 -23.16
N MET A 157 4.93 -6.66 -22.07
CA MET A 157 5.22 -5.22 -22.16
C MET A 157 6.52 -4.95 -21.41
N ARG A 158 7.46 -4.31 -22.13
CA ARG A 158 8.73 -3.86 -21.54
C ARG A 158 8.41 -2.82 -20.46
N PRO A 159 8.96 -2.95 -19.24
CA PRO A 159 8.77 -1.95 -18.21
C PRO A 159 9.33 -0.62 -18.69
N ALA A 160 8.61 0.48 -18.46
CA ALA A 160 9.08 1.81 -18.84
C ALA A 160 10.29 2.24 -17.98
N THR A 161 10.26 1.87 -16.70
CA THR A 161 11.34 2.12 -15.73
C THR A 161 11.98 0.80 -15.26
N SER A 162 13.31 0.74 -15.14
CA SER A 162 13.96 -0.49 -14.67
C SER A 162 13.65 -0.80 -13.20
N PRO A 163 13.37 -2.07 -12.84
CA PRO A 163 13.16 -2.50 -11.46
C PRO A 163 14.32 -2.14 -10.52
N ARG A 164 15.57 -2.12 -11.01
CA ARG A 164 16.75 -1.65 -10.26
C ARG A 164 16.67 -0.17 -9.87
N LYS A 165 16.15 0.68 -10.75
CA LYS A 165 15.98 2.11 -10.46
C LYS A 165 14.89 2.33 -9.41
N ILE A 166 13.78 1.60 -9.54
CA ILE A 166 12.69 1.59 -8.55
C ILE A 166 13.23 1.16 -7.18
N SER A 167 13.90 0.00 -7.16
CA SER A 167 14.58 -0.59 -6.01
C SER A 167 15.50 0.38 -5.26
N SER A 168 16.47 0.94 -5.98
CA SER A 168 17.54 1.73 -5.40
C SER A 168 17.06 3.09 -4.90
N THR A 169 16.12 3.74 -5.60
CA THR A 169 15.52 4.99 -5.13
C THR A 169 14.54 4.73 -3.99
N CYS A 170 13.74 3.65 -4.03
CA CYS A 170 12.88 3.29 -2.91
C CYS A 170 13.71 3.09 -1.65
N GLY A 171 14.82 2.34 -1.71
CA GLY A 171 15.68 2.09 -0.55
C GLY A 171 16.48 3.32 -0.05
N LYS A 172 16.75 4.31 -0.91
CA LYS A 172 17.48 5.54 -0.55
C LYS A 172 16.56 6.62 0.01
N ALA A 173 15.37 6.80 -0.58
CA ALA A 173 14.45 7.85 -0.20
C ALA A 173 13.54 7.43 0.96
N TRP A 174 13.21 6.15 1.07
CA TRP A 174 12.26 5.60 2.03
C TRP A 174 12.85 4.31 2.66
N ALA A 175 12.56 4.00 3.91
CA ALA A 175 12.94 2.70 4.50
C ALA A 175 12.03 1.57 3.99
N CYS A 176 11.92 1.43 2.66
CA CYS A 176 10.97 0.56 1.98
C CYS A 176 11.35 -0.92 2.06
N ARG A 177 10.35 -1.76 2.34
CA ARG A 177 10.37 -3.17 1.92
C ARG A 177 9.67 -3.27 0.57
N PRO A 178 10.40 -3.56 -0.51
CA PRO A 178 9.79 -3.70 -1.81
C PRO A 178 8.97 -5.00 -1.89
N ALA A 179 7.78 -4.91 -2.46
CA ALA A 179 6.92 -6.05 -2.73
C ALA A 179 6.49 -6.04 -4.19
N SER A 180 6.44 -7.23 -4.81
CA SER A 180 5.92 -7.41 -6.16
C SER A 180 4.58 -8.13 -6.10
N THR A 181 3.54 -7.55 -6.68
CA THR A 181 2.24 -8.21 -6.86
C THR A 181 2.05 -8.60 -8.31
N SER A 182 1.74 -9.88 -8.54
CA SER A 182 1.21 -10.35 -9.82
C SER A 182 -0.31 -10.37 -9.75
N THR A 183 -0.98 -9.57 -10.58
CA THR A 183 -2.42 -9.69 -10.81
C THR A 183 -2.74 -10.96 -11.61
N PRO A 184 -3.96 -11.53 -11.51
CA PRO A 184 -4.21 -12.91 -11.89
C PRO A 184 -4.13 -13.09 -13.42
N SER A 185 -3.15 -13.87 -13.88
CA SER A 185 -3.29 -14.85 -15.00
C SER A 185 -2.01 -15.58 -15.43
N SER A 186 -0.81 -15.43 -14.83
CA SER A 186 0.39 -16.07 -15.45
C SER A 186 1.64 -16.30 -14.60
N GLY A 187 1.53 -16.56 -13.30
CA GLY A 187 2.70 -16.89 -12.47
C GLY A 187 3.12 -18.37 -12.59
N SER A 188 3.94 -18.73 -13.59
CA SER A 188 4.59 -20.06 -13.57
C SER A 188 5.59 -20.15 -12.41
N PRO A 189 5.70 -21.29 -11.69
CA PRO A 189 6.70 -21.49 -10.65
C PRO A 189 8.14 -21.15 -11.09
N ALA A 190 8.46 -21.40 -12.37
CA ALA A 190 9.77 -21.04 -12.95
C ALA A 190 9.94 -19.51 -13.10
N GLY A 191 8.88 -18.81 -13.52
CA GLY A 191 8.88 -17.35 -13.64
C GLY A 191 8.93 -16.65 -12.27
N LEU A 192 8.33 -17.23 -11.23
CA LEU A 192 8.43 -16.75 -9.86
C LEU A 192 9.83 -17.00 -9.28
N ARG A 193 10.41 -18.20 -9.48
CA ARG A 193 11.79 -18.50 -9.06
C ARG A 193 12.82 -17.62 -9.75
N ALA A 194 12.68 -17.34 -11.05
CA ALA A 194 13.55 -16.41 -11.76
C ALA A 194 13.46 -14.98 -11.18
N LYS A 195 12.26 -14.52 -10.77
CA LYS A 195 12.07 -13.22 -10.12
C LYS A 195 12.70 -13.16 -8.72
N SER A 196 12.60 -14.24 -7.94
CA SER A 196 13.20 -14.33 -6.60
C SER A 196 14.72 -14.52 -6.65
N ALA A 197 15.23 -15.35 -7.57
CA ALA A 197 16.64 -15.71 -7.70
C ALA A 197 17.49 -14.66 -8.41
N ALA A 198 16.91 -13.86 -9.32
CA ALA A 198 17.62 -12.78 -9.98
C ALA A 198 18.05 -11.66 -9.02
N GLY A 199 17.66 -11.70 -7.74
CA GLY A 199 18.16 -10.83 -6.68
C GLY A 199 18.26 -9.38 -7.13
N TRP A 200 17.20 -8.82 -7.72
CA TRP A 200 17.15 -7.44 -8.20
C TRP A 200 18.34 -7.00 -9.09
N LYS A 201 19.09 -7.96 -9.69
CA LYS A 201 20.30 -7.72 -10.47
C LYS A 201 20.15 -8.03 -11.96
N GLY A 202 18.98 -8.40 -12.46
CA GLY A 202 18.86 -8.72 -13.88
C GLY A 202 17.46 -8.61 -14.45
N TRP A 203 16.84 -7.44 -14.31
CA TRP A 203 15.70 -6.97 -15.09
C TRP A 203 15.90 -5.49 -15.41
#